data_AF-A0A7X7MZM8-F1
#
_entry.id   AF-A0A7X7MZM8-F1
#
_cell.length_a   1.000
_cell.length_b   1.000
_cell.length_c   1.000
_cell.angle_alpha   90.00
_cell.angle_beta   90.00
_cell.angle_gamma   90.00
#
_symmetry.space_group_name_H-M   'P 1'
#
loop_
_entity.id
_entity.type
_entity.pdbx_description
1 polymer ?
#
loop_
_entity_poly.entity_id
_entity_poly.type
_entity_poly.pdbx_seq_one_letter_code
_entity_poly.pdbx_strand_id
1 'polypeptide(L)'
;MVSVTRIIKRGVYIMEQNSDTLNEMKKDYSKIYRTSKRVKMIKKDGTREEFNVQKVIDAVGKSAYRALTKFTDDEKEYICKKVVERVNELEQDEIPIPIMHNIVESALEEVKPIVAKSYRDYRNYKQDFVRMLDDVYKKSQSIMYIGDKENSNTDSALVSTKRSLIFNQLNKELYQKFFMTTDEIQACRDGYIYVHDMSARRDTMNCCLFDVENVLTNGFEMGNLWYNEPKSLDVAFDVIGDIVLSAASQQYGGFTVPSVDLILEPYAEKSYQKYIKKYLALGISEEVAKEQAYKDVTQEFRQGFQGWEYKFNTVASSRGDYPFITVSAGTGTKRFAKLATISMLNVRREGQGKASCKKPVLFPKIVFLYDENL
;
A
#
# COMPACT_ATOMS: atom_id res chain seq x y z
N MET A 1 -9.61 -8.31 7.27
CA MET A 1 -8.91 -8.06 5.99
C MET A 1 -8.76 -9.37 5.22
N VAL A 2 -9.58 -9.60 4.19
CA VAL A 2 -9.32 -10.70 3.26
C VAL A 2 -8.24 -10.22 2.30
N SER A 3 -7.00 -10.67 2.52
CA SER A 3 -5.84 -10.37 1.68
C SER A 3 -6.19 -10.55 0.20
N VAL A 4 -5.80 -9.60 -0.64
CA VAL A 4 -5.94 -9.63 -2.11
C VAL A 4 -5.32 -10.92 -2.69
N THR A 5 -4.36 -11.52 -1.99
CA THR A 5 -3.80 -12.84 -2.30
C THR A 5 -4.87 -13.95 -2.25
N ARG A 6 -5.91 -13.87 -1.41
CA ARG A 6 -7.06 -14.81 -1.41
C ARG A 6 -8.03 -14.57 -2.57
N ILE A 7 -8.17 -13.34 -3.05
CA ILE A 7 -9.03 -13.02 -4.21
C ILE A 7 -8.34 -13.44 -5.51
N ILE A 8 -7.03 -13.17 -5.63
CA ILE A 8 -6.20 -13.61 -6.76
C ILE A 8 -5.99 -15.13 -6.70
N LYS A 9 -5.74 -15.73 -5.52
CA LYS A 9 -5.72 -17.21 -5.40
C LYS A 9 -7.10 -17.81 -5.65
N ARG A 10 -8.24 -17.24 -5.26
CA ARG A 10 -9.54 -17.79 -5.72
C ARG A 10 -9.71 -17.66 -7.23
N GLY A 11 -9.27 -16.57 -7.84
CA GLY A 11 -9.32 -16.39 -9.29
C GLY A 11 -8.40 -17.34 -10.08
N VAL A 12 -7.23 -17.68 -9.52
CA VAL A 12 -6.21 -18.52 -10.18
C VAL A 12 -6.32 -20.00 -9.78
N TYR A 13 -6.67 -20.32 -8.54
CA TYR A 13 -6.87 -21.70 -8.05
C TYR A 13 -8.16 -22.34 -8.58
N ILE A 14 -9.17 -21.53 -8.93
CA ILE A 14 -10.33 -21.99 -9.72
C ILE A 14 -9.93 -22.24 -11.20
N MET A 15 -8.82 -21.66 -11.68
CA MET A 15 -8.31 -21.89 -13.04
C MET A 15 -7.38 -23.10 -13.17
N GLU A 16 -6.74 -23.57 -12.09
CA GLU A 16 -5.77 -24.68 -12.16
C GLU A 16 -6.29 -26.05 -11.72
N GLN A 17 -7.42 -26.15 -10.99
CA GLN A 17 -7.87 -27.45 -10.46
C GLN A 17 -8.90 -28.23 -11.30
N ASN A 18 -9.25 -27.80 -12.51
CA ASN A 18 -10.21 -28.56 -13.34
C ASN A 18 -9.77 -28.70 -14.81
N SER A 19 -8.48 -28.96 -15.04
CA SER A 19 -8.05 -29.58 -16.31
C SER A 19 -8.38 -31.07 -16.39
N ASP A 20 -8.67 -31.71 -15.26
CA ASP A 20 -8.89 -33.16 -15.18
C ASP A 20 -10.21 -33.48 -14.48
N THR A 21 -11.30 -33.45 -15.24
CA THR A 21 -12.46 -34.38 -15.16
C THR A 21 -13.63 -33.80 -15.96
N LEU A 22 -13.88 -34.36 -17.15
CA LEU A 22 -15.19 -34.58 -17.79
C LEU A 22 -14.92 -35.15 -19.19
N ASN A 23 -14.80 -36.47 -19.25
CA ASN A 23 -14.70 -37.23 -20.50
C ASN A 23 -16.10 -37.43 -21.09
N GLU A 24 -16.80 -36.33 -21.40
CA GLU A 24 -17.94 -36.36 -22.33
C GLU A 24 -17.35 -36.31 -23.74
N MET A 25 -17.87 -37.14 -24.66
CA MET A 25 -17.53 -37.05 -26.09
C MET A 25 -17.86 -35.64 -26.60
N LYS A 26 -16.88 -34.72 -26.55
CA LYS A 26 -17.06 -33.34 -27.02
C LYS A 26 -17.34 -33.39 -28.52
N LYS A 27 -18.57 -33.04 -28.90
CA LYS A 27 -18.96 -32.79 -30.28
C LYS A 27 -18.00 -31.74 -30.86
N ASP A 28 -17.26 -32.13 -31.90
CA ASP A 28 -16.31 -31.24 -32.58
C ASP A 28 -17.06 -30.41 -33.62
N TYR A 29 -17.47 -29.22 -33.21
CA TYR A 29 -18.25 -28.31 -34.05
C TYR A 29 -17.45 -27.84 -35.28
N SER A 30 -16.11 -27.90 -35.25
CA SER A 30 -15.26 -27.50 -36.39
C SER A 30 -15.31 -28.46 -37.59
N LYS A 31 -15.73 -29.71 -37.36
CA LYS A 31 -15.95 -30.69 -38.44
C LYS A 31 -17.29 -30.49 -39.12
N ILE A 32 -18.28 -29.98 -38.38
CA ILE A 32 -19.68 -29.87 -38.81
C ILE A 32 -19.96 -28.50 -39.43
N TYR A 33 -19.42 -27.44 -38.83
CA TYR A 33 -19.65 -26.06 -39.22
C TYR A 33 -18.39 -25.45 -39.81
N ARG A 34 -18.39 -25.29 -41.14
CA ARG A 34 -17.27 -24.75 -41.92
C ARG A 34 -17.72 -23.58 -42.78
N THR A 35 -16.81 -22.63 -42.99
CA THR A 35 -17.01 -21.51 -43.90
C THR A 35 -16.99 -21.98 -45.36
N SER A 36 -17.65 -21.25 -46.25
CA SER A 36 -17.70 -21.57 -47.69
C SER A 36 -16.35 -21.40 -48.38
N LYS A 37 -15.51 -20.51 -47.85
CA LYS A 37 -14.12 -20.27 -48.28
C LYS A 37 -13.16 -20.45 -47.11
N ARG A 38 -11.86 -20.55 -47.40
CA ARG A 38 -10.81 -20.65 -46.37
C ARG A 38 -10.57 -19.27 -45.75
N VAL A 39 -11.16 -19.03 -44.58
CA VAL A 39 -11.03 -17.76 -43.84
C VAL A 39 -9.93 -17.85 -42.80
N LYS A 40 -9.10 -16.80 -42.71
CA LYS A 40 -8.07 -16.63 -41.67
C LYS A 40 -8.48 -15.53 -40.69
N MET A 41 -8.22 -15.77 -39.42
CA MET A 41 -8.34 -14.82 -38.33
C MET A 41 -7.03 -14.07 -38.11
N ILE A 42 -7.08 -12.73 -38.21
CA ILE A 42 -5.96 -11.87 -37.85
C ILE A 42 -6.02 -11.57 -36.35
N LYS A 43 -5.04 -12.09 -35.61
CA LYS A 43 -4.88 -11.87 -34.17
C LYS A 43 -4.33 -10.47 -33.88
N LYS A 44 -4.35 -10.07 -32.60
CA LYS A 44 -3.88 -8.74 -32.16
C LYS A 44 -2.38 -8.52 -32.43
N ASP A 45 -1.58 -9.58 -32.43
CA ASP A 45 -0.15 -9.56 -32.72
C ASP A 45 0.17 -9.66 -34.24
N GLY A 46 -0.85 -9.64 -35.09
CA GLY A 46 -0.71 -9.77 -36.54
C GLY A 46 -0.55 -11.21 -37.04
N THR A 47 -0.55 -12.20 -36.15
CA THR A 47 -0.52 -13.62 -36.55
C THR A 47 -1.83 -14.03 -37.23
N ARG A 48 -1.72 -14.96 -38.18
CA ARG A 48 -2.86 -15.47 -38.96
C ARG A 48 -3.12 -16.91 -38.58
N GLU A 49 -4.36 -17.20 -38.20
CA GLU A 49 -4.81 -18.53 -37.83
C GLU A 49 -6.06 -18.91 -38.63
N GLU A 50 -6.25 -20.18 -38.98
CA GLU A 50 -7.50 -20.59 -39.64
C GLU A 50 -8.72 -20.38 -38.74
N PHE A 51 -9.83 -19.95 -39.33
CA PHE A 51 -11.09 -19.86 -38.61
C PHE A 51 -11.49 -21.24 -38.06
N ASN A 52 -11.77 -21.28 -36.76
CA ASN A 52 -12.24 -22.48 -36.08
C ASN A 52 -13.37 -22.13 -35.12
N VAL A 53 -14.59 -22.54 -35.48
CA VAL A 53 -15.82 -22.29 -34.70
C VAL A 53 -15.81 -22.98 -33.34
N GLN A 54 -15.06 -24.07 -33.15
CA GLN A 54 -14.90 -24.72 -31.85
C GLN A 54 -14.30 -23.75 -30.82
N LYS A 55 -13.35 -22.91 -31.24
CA LYS A 55 -12.76 -21.89 -30.36
C LYS A 55 -13.78 -20.83 -29.93
N VAL A 56 -14.78 -20.55 -30.77
CA VAL A 56 -15.89 -19.67 -30.41
C VAL A 56 -16.73 -20.33 -29.32
N ILE A 57 -17.13 -21.60 -29.52
CA ILE A 57 -17.90 -22.37 -28.53
C ILE A 57 -17.17 -22.47 -27.18
N ASP A 58 -15.87 -22.73 -27.19
CA ASP A 58 -15.07 -22.78 -25.97
C ASP A 58 -15.02 -21.41 -25.25
N ALA A 59 -14.91 -20.32 -26.00
CA ALA A 59 -14.87 -18.97 -25.44
C ALA A 59 -16.23 -18.50 -24.87
N VAL A 60 -17.32 -18.77 -25.58
CA VAL A 60 -18.67 -18.45 -25.10
C VAL A 60 -19.08 -19.36 -23.95
N GLY A 61 -18.65 -20.63 -23.95
CA GLY A 61 -18.87 -21.57 -22.84
C GLY A 61 -18.25 -21.10 -21.53
N LYS A 62 -17.03 -20.53 -21.58
CA LYS A 62 -16.41 -19.87 -20.42
C LYS A 62 -17.22 -18.66 -19.92
N SER A 63 -17.87 -17.94 -20.82
CA SER A 63 -18.69 -16.77 -20.48
C SER A 63 -20.05 -17.19 -19.91
N ALA A 64 -20.66 -18.25 -20.45
CA ALA A 64 -21.85 -18.86 -19.89
C ALA A 64 -21.61 -19.34 -18.46
N TYR A 65 -20.48 -20.01 -18.21
CA TYR A 65 -20.09 -20.44 -16.86
C TYR A 65 -19.97 -19.25 -15.89
N ARG A 66 -19.35 -18.13 -16.29
CA ARG A 66 -19.28 -16.90 -15.47
C ARG A 66 -20.65 -16.28 -15.19
N ALA A 67 -21.58 -16.42 -16.13
CA ALA A 67 -22.97 -16.02 -15.98
C ALA A 67 -23.84 -17.07 -15.25
N LEU A 68 -23.23 -18.10 -14.66
CA LEU A 68 -23.90 -19.20 -13.95
C LEU A 68 -24.95 -19.93 -14.81
N THR A 69 -24.67 -20.06 -16.11
CA THR A 69 -25.54 -20.75 -17.07
C THR A 69 -24.74 -21.68 -17.98
N LYS A 70 -25.45 -22.51 -18.76
CA LYS A 70 -24.86 -23.42 -19.75
C LYS A 70 -25.63 -23.31 -21.06
N PHE A 71 -24.97 -23.64 -22.16
CA PHE A 71 -25.65 -23.81 -23.43
C PHE A 71 -26.12 -25.25 -23.61
N THR A 72 -27.34 -25.43 -24.09
CA THR A 72 -27.79 -26.71 -24.67
C THR A 72 -27.03 -26.96 -25.97
N ASP A 73 -27.08 -28.19 -26.48
CA ASP A 73 -26.43 -28.48 -27.76
C ASP A 73 -27.11 -27.77 -28.93
N ASP A 74 -28.43 -27.61 -28.91
CA ASP A 74 -29.17 -26.83 -29.92
C ASP A 74 -28.75 -25.35 -29.93
N GLU A 75 -28.53 -24.76 -28.75
CA GLU A 75 -28.04 -23.39 -28.63
C GLU A 75 -26.60 -23.25 -29.17
N LYS A 76 -25.72 -24.23 -28.90
CA LYS A 76 -24.35 -24.24 -29.46
C LYS A 76 -24.37 -24.38 -30.98
N GLU A 77 -25.24 -25.24 -31.51
CA GLU A 77 -25.45 -25.39 -32.95
C GLU A 77 -25.96 -24.10 -33.60
N TYR A 78 -26.93 -23.42 -32.98
CA TYR A 78 -27.42 -22.14 -33.46
C TYR A 78 -26.32 -21.08 -33.48
N ILE A 79 -25.53 -20.96 -32.40
CA ILE A 79 -24.38 -20.04 -32.34
C ILE A 79 -23.38 -20.36 -33.47
N CYS A 80 -23.08 -21.64 -33.71
CA CYS A 80 -22.16 -22.03 -34.78
C CYS A 80 -22.70 -21.64 -36.16
N LYS A 81 -23.98 -21.92 -36.45
CA LYS A 81 -24.63 -21.55 -37.71
C LYS A 81 -24.57 -20.05 -37.93
N LYS A 82 -24.99 -19.26 -36.94
CA LYS A 82 -24.99 -17.78 -37.03
C LYS A 82 -23.61 -17.18 -37.22
N VAL A 83 -22.62 -17.66 -36.47
CA VAL A 83 -21.25 -17.17 -36.63
C VAL A 83 -20.70 -17.51 -38.02
N VAL A 84 -20.93 -18.73 -38.52
CA VAL A 84 -20.47 -19.14 -39.86
C VAL A 84 -21.21 -18.41 -40.98
N GLU A 85 -22.53 -18.26 -40.88
CA GLU A 85 -23.35 -17.45 -41.81
C GLU A 85 -22.76 -16.04 -41.92
N ARG A 86 -22.57 -15.38 -40.78
CA ARG A 86 -22.08 -14.01 -40.74
C ARG A 86 -20.64 -13.86 -41.23
N VAL A 87 -19.79 -14.86 -41.00
CA VAL A 87 -18.43 -14.91 -41.54
C VAL A 87 -18.44 -15.06 -43.06
N ASN A 88 -19.32 -15.90 -43.61
CA ASN A 88 -19.45 -16.07 -45.05
C ASN A 88 -19.99 -14.80 -45.73
N GLU A 89 -20.95 -14.10 -45.10
CA GLU A 89 -21.53 -12.84 -45.58
C GLU A 89 -20.51 -11.69 -45.71
N LEU A 90 -19.42 -11.72 -44.92
CA LEU A 90 -18.39 -10.68 -45.02
C LEU A 90 -17.59 -10.75 -46.32
N GLU A 91 -17.63 -11.88 -47.03
CA GLU A 91 -16.87 -12.13 -48.27
C GLU A 91 -15.36 -11.81 -48.18
N GLN A 92 -14.79 -11.93 -46.97
CA GLN A 92 -13.38 -11.63 -46.68
C GLN A 92 -12.60 -12.91 -46.37
N ASP A 93 -11.42 -13.03 -46.99
CA ASP A 93 -10.49 -14.14 -46.72
C ASP A 93 -9.73 -13.95 -45.39
N GLU A 94 -9.63 -12.72 -44.90
CA GLU A 94 -9.00 -12.39 -43.61
C GLU A 94 -9.91 -11.52 -42.74
N ILE A 95 -10.24 -12.00 -41.54
CA ILE A 95 -11.12 -11.29 -40.59
C ILE A 95 -10.32 -10.90 -39.33
N PRO A 96 -10.23 -9.60 -39.00
CA PRO A 96 -9.71 -9.13 -37.73
C PRO A 96 -10.51 -9.65 -36.52
N ILE A 97 -9.81 -10.05 -35.46
CA ILE A 97 -10.43 -10.48 -34.19
C ILE A 97 -11.50 -9.51 -33.62
N PRO A 98 -11.34 -8.17 -33.69
CA PRO A 98 -12.39 -7.25 -33.24
C PRO A 98 -13.73 -7.42 -33.97
N ILE A 99 -13.70 -7.72 -35.27
CA ILE A 99 -14.92 -7.97 -36.07
C ILE A 99 -15.56 -9.30 -35.66
N MET A 100 -14.74 -10.35 -35.48
CA MET A 100 -15.24 -11.64 -34.99
C MET A 100 -15.90 -11.53 -33.62
N HIS A 101 -15.35 -10.72 -32.70
CA HIS A 101 -15.99 -10.49 -31.41
C HIS A 101 -17.40 -9.89 -31.56
N ASN A 102 -17.60 -8.95 -32.49
CA ASN A 102 -18.91 -8.36 -32.73
C ASN A 102 -19.89 -9.38 -33.32
N ILE A 103 -19.42 -10.24 -34.23
CA ILE A 103 -20.23 -11.35 -34.79
C ILE A 103 -20.68 -12.30 -33.69
N VAL A 104 -19.75 -12.72 -32.83
CA VAL A 104 -20.04 -13.62 -31.70
C VAL A 104 -20.99 -12.97 -30.71
N GLU A 105 -20.82 -11.69 -30.43
CA GLU A 105 -21.68 -10.93 -29.53
C GLU A 105 -23.12 -10.83 -30.03
N SER A 106 -23.33 -10.50 -31.32
CA SER A 106 -24.66 -10.50 -31.93
C SER A 106 -25.32 -11.88 -31.90
N ALA A 107 -24.55 -12.95 -32.21
CA ALA A 107 -25.06 -14.31 -32.12
C ALA A 107 -25.46 -14.71 -30.69
N LEU A 108 -24.73 -14.20 -29.68
CA LEU A 108 -25.06 -14.41 -28.27
C LEU A 108 -26.28 -13.60 -27.81
N GLU A 109 -26.48 -12.38 -28.32
CA GLU A 109 -27.65 -11.55 -27.99
C GLU A 109 -28.96 -12.22 -28.42
N GLU A 110 -28.96 -12.90 -29.56
CA GLU A 110 -30.13 -13.65 -30.05
C GLU A 110 -30.44 -14.90 -29.21
N VAL A 111 -29.42 -15.52 -28.60
CA VAL A 111 -29.56 -16.80 -27.89
C VAL A 111 -29.70 -16.60 -26.39
N LYS A 112 -28.74 -15.91 -25.77
CA LYS A 112 -28.69 -15.63 -24.33
C LYS A 112 -28.05 -14.26 -24.08
N PRO A 113 -28.86 -13.18 -23.99
CA PRO A 113 -28.37 -11.83 -23.70
C PRO A 113 -27.48 -11.73 -22.46
N ILE A 114 -27.75 -12.54 -21.42
CA ILE A 114 -26.94 -12.58 -20.20
C ILE A 114 -25.50 -13.08 -20.46
N VAL A 115 -25.32 -14.01 -21.40
CA VAL A 115 -23.99 -14.51 -21.80
C VAL A 115 -23.31 -13.52 -22.73
N ALA A 116 -24.06 -12.85 -23.62
CA ALA A 116 -23.54 -11.76 -24.45
C ALA A 116 -22.95 -10.63 -23.59
N LYS A 117 -23.69 -10.21 -22.54
CA LYS A 117 -23.21 -9.24 -21.55
C LYS A 117 -21.92 -9.73 -20.87
N SER A 118 -21.90 -10.97 -20.36
CA SER A 118 -20.71 -11.54 -19.72
C SER A 118 -19.49 -11.61 -20.65
N TYR A 119 -19.70 -11.95 -21.92
CA TYR A 119 -18.66 -11.99 -22.95
C TYR A 119 -18.08 -10.60 -23.25
N ARG A 120 -18.96 -9.61 -23.44
CA ARG A 120 -18.61 -8.19 -23.64
C ARG A 120 -17.86 -7.64 -22.43
N ASP A 121 -18.38 -7.85 -21.23
CA ASP A 121 -17.79 -7.38 -19.98
C ASP A 121 -16.38 -7.96 -19.78
N TYR A 122 -16.18 -9.25 -20.08
CA TYR A 122 -14.85 -9.87 -19.97
C TYR A 122 -13.85 -9.34 -21.01
N ARG A 123 -14.30 -9.08 -22.24
CA ARG A 123 -13.48 -8.46 -23.29
C ARG A 123 -13.08 -7.04 -22.89
N ASN A 124 -14.04 -6.23 -22.47
CA ASN A 124 -13.82 -4.85 -22.03
C ASN A 124 -12.93 -4.81 -20.80
N TYR A 125 -13.15 -5.68 -19.81
CA TYR A 125 -12.31 -5.83 -18.64
C TYR A 125 -10.82 -5.99 -18.99
N LYS A 126 -10.50 -6.86 -19.95
CA LYS A 126 -9.11 -7.03 -20.42
C LYS A 126 -8.58 -5.79 -21.10
N GLN A 127 -9.35 -5.13 -21.95
CA GLN A 127 -8.94 -3.91 -22.63
C GLN A 127 -8.69 -2.77 -21.64
N ASP A 128 -9.61 -2.57 -20.71
CA ASP A 128 -9.52 -1.54 -19.68
C ASP A 128 -8.38 -1.80 -18.70
N PHE A 129 -8.09 -3.07 -18.39
CA PHE A 129 -6.94 -3.42 -17.54
C PHE A 129 -5.62 -3.16 -18.25
N VAL A 130 -5.52 -3.46 -19.55
CA VAL A 130 -4.34 -3.12 -20.36
C VAL A 130 -4.15 -1.61 -20.45
N ARG A 131 -5.22 -0.84 -20.69
CA ARG A 131 -5.17 0.63 -20.69
C ARG A 131 -4.69 1.19 -19.35
N MET A 132 -5.23 0.68 -18.25
CA MET A 132 -4.80 1.04 -16.90
C MET A 132 -3.29 0.79 -16.71
N LEU A 133 -2.78 -0.37 -17.14
CA LEU A 133 -1.34 -0.67 -17.06
C LEU A 133 -0.49 0.24 -17.96
N ASP A 134 -0.96 0.58 -19.16
CA ASP A 134 -0.27 1.54 -20.04
C ASP A 134 -0.17 2.93 -19.38
N ASP A 135 -1.22 3.38 -18.71
CA ASP A 135 -1.23 4.66 -18.00
C ASP A 135 -0.30 4.65 -16.78
N VAL A 136 -0.31 3.55 -16.01
CA VAL A 136 0.69 3.31 -14.94
C VAL A 136 2.11 3.35 -15.52
N TYR A 137 2.35 2.71 -16.66
CA TYR A 137 3.67 2.70 -17.31
C TYR A 137 4.11 4.11 -17.72
N LYS A 138 3.27 4.88 -18.41
CA LYS A 138 3.58 6.26 -18.81
C LYS A 138 3.89 7.14 -17.60
N LYS A 139 3.07 7.07 -16.55
CA LYS A 139 3.32 7.84 -15.32
C LYS A 139 4.60 7.36 -14.62
N SER A 140 4.88 6.06 -14.60
CA SER A 140 6.13 5.51 -14.06
C SER A 140 7.36 6.04 -14.77
N GLN A 141 7.33 6.17 -16.10
CA GLN A 141 8.42 6.80 -16.87
C GLN A 141 8.62 8.26 -16.43
N SER A 142 7.54 9.04 -16.31
CA SER A 142 7.65 10.43 -15.82
C SER A 142 8.28 10.52 -14.43
N ILE A 143 7.88 9.65 -13.50
CA ILE A 143 8.46 9.58 -12.14
C ILE A 143 9.96 9.24 -12.19
N MET A 144 10.36 8.30 -13.05
CA MET A 144 11.76 7.88 -13.13
C MET A 144 12.69 8.97 -13.67
N TYR A 145 12.26 9.68 -14.73
CA TYR A 145 13.12 10.61 -15.48
C TYR A 145 12.95 12.08 -15.11
N ILE A 146 11.74 12.50 -14.73
CA ILE A 146 11.41 13.89 -14.40
C ILE A 146 11.34 14.10 -12.89
N GLY A 147 10.97 13.06 -12.14
CA GLY A 147 10.69 13.14 -10.70
C GLY A 147 9.27 13.62 -10.42
N ASP A 148 8.92 13.64 -9.14
CA ASP A 148 7.63 14.11 -8.63
C ASP A 148 7.87 15.19 -7.56
N LYS A 149 7.09 16.27 -7.59
CA LYS A 149 7.19 17.39 -6.67
C LYS A 149 5.87 17.72 -5.97
N GLU A 150 4.84 16.88 -6.13
CA GLU A 150 3.54 17.11 -5.49
C GLU A 150 3.62 17.03 -3.96
N ASN A 151 4.51 16.20 -3.40
CA ASN A 151 4.70 16.05 -1.96
C ASN A 151 6.04 16.62 -1.50
N SER A 152 6.01 17.64 -0.64
CA SER A 152 7.20 18.29 -0.09
C SER A 152 8.01 17.39 0.86
N ASN A 153 7.42 16.30 1.36
CA ASN A 153 8.07 15.37 2.28
C ASN A 153 8.74 14.19 1.56
N THR A 154 8.61 14.11 0.24
CA THR A 154 9.26 13.10 -0.59
C THR A 154 10.42 13.71 -1.36
N ASP A 155 11.62 13.15 -1.20
CA ASP A 155 12.74 13.49 -2.07
C ASP A 155 12.72 12.58 -3.31
N SER A 156 12.19 13.10 -4.41
CA SER A 156 12.07 12.37 -5.67
C SER A 156 13.39 12.07 -6.37
N ALA A 157 14.52 12.59 -5.86
CA ALA A 157 15.85 12.17 -6.30
C ALA A 157 16.22 10.77 -5.78
N LEU A 158 15.67 10.36 -4.62
CA LEU A 158 15.99 9.07 -4.01
C LEU A 158 15.37 7.90 -4.78
N VAL A 159 16.14 6.82 -4.90
CA VAL A 159 15.70 5.58 -5.57
C VAL A 159 14.51 4.94 -4.85
N SER A 160 14.50 4.97 -3.51
CA SER A 160 13.39 4.47 -2.69
C SER A 160 12.09 5.23 -2.97
N THR A 161 12.15 6.55 -3.05
CA THR A 161 11.00 7.42 -3.38
C THR A 161 10.44 7.10 -4.75
N LYS A 162 11.29 7.00 -5.79
CA LYS A 162 10.84 6.66 -7.15
C LYS A 162 10.10 5.32 -7.20
N ARG A 163 10.62 4.30 -6.52
CA ARG A 163 9.98 2.98 -6.43
C ARG A 163 8.61 3.06 -5.75
N SER A 164 8.53 3.79 -4.64
CA SER A 164 7.28 4.00 -3.91
C SER A 164 6.23 4.76 -4.74
N LEU A 165 6.62 5.82 -5.43
CA LEU A 165 5.70 6.60 -6.28
C LEU A 165 5.12 5.76 -7.43
N ILE A 166 5.93 4.91 -8.06
CA ILE A 166 5.46 3.96 -9.09
C ILE A 166 4.44 2.99 -8.49
N PHE A 167 4.76 2.43 -7.33
CA PHE A 167 3.86 1.52 -6.62
C PHE A 167 2.55 2.21 -6.21
N ASN A 168 2.62 3.45 -5.73
CA ASN A 168 1.47 4.26 -5.35
C ASN A 168 0.58 4.55 -6.56
N GLN A 169 1.16 4.84 -7.74
CA GLN A 169 0.38 5.03 -8.95
C GLN A 169 -0.38 3.75 -9.33
N LEU A 170 0.28 2.59 -9.30
CA LEU A 170 -0.39 1.31 -9.53
C LEU A 170 -1.54 1.09 -8.54
N ASN A 171 -1.31 1.32 -7.25
CA ASN A 171 -2.34 1.11 -6.24
C ASN A 171 -3.52 2.08 -6.35
N LYS A 172 -3.27 3.34 -6.75
CA LYS A 172 -4.33 4.32 -7.02
C LYS A 172 -5.26 3.83 -8.12
N GLU A 173 -4.71 3.39 -9.24
CA GLU A 173 -5.49 2.85 -10.37
C GLU A 173 -6.27 1.60 -9.98
N LEU A 174 -5.64 0.68 -9.22
CA LEU A 174 -6.31 -0.52 -8.71
C LEU A 174 -7.43 -0.16 -7.72
N TYR A 175 -7.23 0.84 -6.86
CA TYR A 175 -8.26 1.27 -5.93
C TYR A 175 -9.48 1.82 -6.66
N GLN A 176 -9.28 2.73 -7.62
CA GLN A 176 -10.37 3.27 -8.44
C GLN A 176 -11.12 2.17 -9.18
N LYS A 177 -10.40 1.24 -9.81
CA LYS A 177 -11.02 0.19 -10.64
C LYS A 177 -11.83 -0.84 -9.84
N PHE A 178 -11.36 -1.22 -8.65
CA PHE A 178 -11.94 -2.36 -7.92
C PHE A 178 -12.74 -1.98 -6.69
N PHE A 179 -12.59 -0.76 -6.17
CA PHE A 179 -13.19 -0.34 -4.91
C PHE A 179 -14.08 0.88 -5.03
N MET A 180 -14.07 1.58 -6.17
CA MET A 180 -14.93 2.73 -6.42
C MET A 180 -15.96 2.41 -7.50
N THR A 181 -17.16 2.93 -7.29
CA THR A 181 -18.24 2.96 -8.27
C THR A 181 -18.00 4.08 -9.29
N THR A 182 -18.69 4.00 -10.43
CA THR A 182 -18.62 5.05 -11.46
C THR A 182 -19.04 6.42 -10.92
N ASP A 183 -20.07 6.46 -10.06
CA ASP A 183 -20.57 7.69 -9.46
C ASP A 183 -19.55 8.30 -8.49
N GLU A 184 -18.88 7.50 -7.68
CA GLU A 184 -17.81 7.98 -6.78
C GLU A 184 -16.60 8.50 -7.57
N ILE A 185 -16.23 7.82 -8.66
CA ILE A 185 -15.14 8.29 -9.55
C ILE A 185 -15.52 9.63 -10.17
N GLN A 186 -16.76 9.77 -10.63
CA GLN A 186 -17.25 11.01 -11.23
C GLN A 186 -17.31 12.14 -10.19
N ALA A 187 -17.82 11.87 -8.99
CA ALA A 187 -17.84 12.83 -7.89
C ALA A 187 -16.43 13.30 -7.48
N CYS A 188 -15.43 12.41 -7.52
CA CYS A 188 -14.02 12.78 -7.34
C CYS A 188 -13.50 13.70 -8.45
N ARG A 189 -13.90 13.46 -9.71
CA ARG A 189 -13.48 14.28 -10.87
C ARG A 189 -14.12 15.66 -10.85
N ASP A 190 -15.39 15.73 -10.45
CA ASP A 190 -16.16 16.97 -10.34
C ASP A 190 -15.80 17.76 -9.07
N GLY A 191 -14.99 17.18 -8.17
CA GLY A 191 -14.52 17.84 -6.95
C GLY A 191 -15.54 17.83 -5.80
N TYR A 192 -16.62 17.05 -5.88
CA TYR A 192 -17.58 16.90 -4.78
C TYR A 192 -16.99 16.14 -3.60
N ILE A 193 -16.13 15.16 -3.87
CA ILE A 193 -15.45 14.37 -2.84
C ILE A 193 -13.96 14.23 -3.16
N TYR A 194 -13.16 14.02 -2.12
CA TYR A 194 -11.73 13.74 -2.27
C TYR A 194 -11.35 12.56 -1.39
N VAL A 195 -10.92 11.47 -2.02
CA VAL A 195 -10.44 10.29 -1.29
C VAL A 195 -8.96 10.47 -0.96
N HIS A 196 -8.68 10.87 0.28
CA HIS A 196 -7.33 11.00 0.81
C HIS A 196 -6.52 9.70 0.66
N ASP A 197 -5.21 9.82 0.37
CA ASP A 197 -4.26 8.70 0.38
C ASP A 197 -4.73 7.45 -0.38
N MET A 198 -5.47 7.64 -1.48
CA MET A 198 -6.12 6.59 -2.25
C MET A 198 -5.17 5.45 -2.63
N SER A 199 -3.91 5.78 -2.93
CA SER A 199 -2.84 4.82 -3.24
C SER A 199 -2.43 3.91 -2.08
N ALA A 200 -2.73 4.28 -0.83
CA ALA A 200 -2.30 3.54 0.35
C ALA A 200 -3.46 2.84 1.09
N ARG A 201 -4.72 3.13 0.74
CA ARG A 201 -5.92 2.57 1.39
C ARG A 201 -6.07 1.05 1.24
N ARG A 202 -5.36 0.44 0.29
CA ARG A 202 -5.36 -1.03 0.10
C ARG A 202 -4.44 -1.76 1.06
N ASP A 203 -3.41 -1.07 1.54
CA ASP A 203 -2.29 -1.71 2.21
C ASP A 203 -2.43 -1.63 3.73
N THR A 204 -2.88 -0.49 4.26
CA THR A 204 -2.81 -0.24 5.71
C THR A 204 -3.80 0.81 6.23
N MET A 205 -3.62 1.24 7.48
CA MET A 205 -4.36 2.27 8.20
C MET A 205 -3.73 3.66 8.06
N ASN A 206 -4.49 4.68 8.48
CA ASN A 206 -4.08 6.08 8.42
C ASN A 206 -3.13 6.44 9.57
N CYS A 207 -3.68 6.96 10.66
CA CYS A 207 -2.92 7.50 11.79
C CYS A 207 -3.25 6.75 13.09
N CYS A 208 -2.34 6.85 14.07
CA CYS A 208 -2.57 6.28 15.40
C CYS A 208 -1.92 7.13 16.51
N LEU A 209 -2.44 6.96 17.72
CA LEU A 209 -1.72 7.20 18.96
C LEU A 209 -1.09 5.88 19.36
N PHE A 210 0.23 5.78 19.29
CA PHE A 210 0.91 4.50 19.50
C PHE A 210 1.25 4.31 20.98
N ASP A 211 0.83 3.18 21.54
CA ASP A 211 1.05 2.81 22.94
C ASP A 211 2.48 2.28 23.15
N VAL A 212 3.44 3.20 23.10
CA VAL A 212 4.87 2.90 23.28
C VAL A 212 5.15 2.33 24.66
N GLU A 213 4.46 2.79 25.72
CA GLU A 213 4.65 2.31 27.08
C GLU A 213 4.40 0.81 27.19
N ASN A 214 3.27 0.35 26.67
CA ASN A 214 2.93 -1.06 26.68
C ASN A 214 3.90 -1.89 25.81
N VAL A 215 4.34 -1.37 24.65
CA VAL A 215 5.33 -2.06 23.81
C VAL A 215 6.67 -2.23 24.53
N LEU A 216 7.13 -1.24 25.30
CA LEU A 216 8.40 -1.34 26.02
C LEU A 216 8.31 -2.27 27.24
N THR A 217 7.15 -2.30 27.90
CA THR A 217 6.95 -3.05 29.15
C THR A 217 7.09 -4.55 28.91
N ASN A 218 7.96 -5.22 29.67
CA ASN A 218 8.32 -6.64 29.48
C ASN A 218 9.02 -7.00 28.15
N GLY A 219 9.28 -6.03 27.28
CA GLY A 219 9.91 -6.26 25.97
C GLY A 219 8.94 -6.66 24.86
N PHE A 220 9.46 -6.71 23.64
CA PHE A 220 8.67 -6.95 22.43
C PHE A 220 9.53 -7.57 21.31
N GLU A 221 8.89 -8.09 20.26
CA GLU A 221 9.58 -8.58 19.07
C GLU A 221 9.47 -7.58 17.92
N MET A 222 10.60 -7.27 17.26
CA MET A 222 10.64 -6.44 16.06
C MET A 222 11.64 -7.01 15.06
N GLY A 223 11.20 -7.26 13.82
CA GLY A 223 12.07 -7.77 12.76
C GLY A 223 12.68 -9.15 13.04
N ASN A 224 11.96 -10.02 13.76
CA ASN A 224 12.41 -11.32 14.26
C ASN A 224 13.47 -11.27 15.37
N LEU A 225 13.66 -10.10 16.00
CA LEU A 225 14.55 -9.93 17.15
C LEU A 225 13.75 -9.55 18.39
N TRP A 226 14.04 -10.21 19.52
CA TRP A 226 13.48 -9.86 20.81
C TRP A 226 14.23 -8.68 21.44
N TYR A 227 13.50 -7.59 21.71
CA TYR A 227 13.93 -6.44 22.47
C TYR A 227 13.53 -6.61 23.94
N ASN A 228 14.51 -6.51 24.84
CA ASN A 228 14.24 -6.46 26.27
C ASN A 228 13.79 -5.06 26.69
N GLU A 229 13.01 -4.98 27.78
CA GLU A 229 12.65 -3.69 28.37
C GLU A 229 13.91 -2.84 28.68
N PRO A 230 13.95 -1.56 28.28
CA PRO A 230 15.07 -0.67 28.55
C PRO A 230 15.37 -0.51 30.04
N LYS A 231 16.66 -0.49 30.38
CA LYS A 231 17.16 -0.37 31.76
C LYS A 231 17.77 1.00 32.09
N SER A 232 17.85 1.88 31.10
CA SER A 232 18.33 3.26 31.22
C SER A 232 17.66 4.14 30.17
N LEU A 233 17.71 5.45 30.39
CA LEU A 233 17.05 6.45 29.56
C LEU A 233 17.63 6.52 28.14
N ASP A 234 18.96 6.46 28.00
CA ASP A 234 19.65 6.40 26.70
C ASP A 234 19.14 5.25 25.82
N VAL A 235 19.06 4.04 26.37
CA VAL A 235 18.53 2.86 25.68
C VAL A 235 17.05 3.02 25.36
N ALA A 236 16.26 3.64 26.26
CA ALA A 236 14.85 3.90 26.00
C ALA A 236 14.67 4.84 24.80
N PHE A 237 15.47 5.92 24.70
CA PHE A 237 15.46 6.81 23.55
C PHE A 237 15.76 6.08 22.23
N ASP A 238 16.80 5.25 22.21
CA ASP A 238 17.19 4.51 21.01
C ASP A 238 16.10 3.55 20.55
N VAL A 239 15.57 2.74 21.47
CA VAL A 239 14.54 1.73 21.19
C VAL A 239 13.22 2.38 20.75
N ILE A 240 12.79 3.46 21.42
CA ILE A 240 11.60 4.22 20.97
C ILE A 240 11.83 4.78 19.57
N GLY A 241 13.02 5.30 19.28
CA GLY A 241 13.35 5.79 17.95
C GLY A 241 13.24 4.71 16.87
N ASP A 242 13.65 3.47 17.17
CA ASP A 242 13.49 2.31 16.27
C ASP A 242 12.02 1.92 16.09
N ILE A 243 11.26 1.82 17.18
CA ILE A 243 9.82 1.52 17.17
C ILE A 243 9.09 2.53 16.28
N VAL A 244 9.32 3.82 16.49
CA VAL A 244 8.65 4.90 15.76
C VAL A 244 8.92 4.78 14.26
N LEU A 245 10.17 4.61 13.84
CA LEU A 245 10.49 4.48 12.41
C LEU A 245 9.88 3.22 11.78
N SER A 246 9.94 2.09 12.49
CA SER A 246 9.43 0.81 12.03
C SER A 246 7.90 0.84 11.91
N ALA A 247 7.22 1.28 12.96
CA ALA A 247 5.76 1.32 13.04
C ALA A 247 5.16 2.41 12.15
N ALA A 248 5.77 3.60 12.07
CA ALA A 248 5.32 4.66 11.15
C ALA A 248 5.39 4.21 9.68
N SER A 249 6.37 3.37 9.33
CA SER A 249 6.49 2.79 7.98
C SER A 249 5.37 1.80 7.65
N GLN A 250 4.64 1.29 8.65
CA GLN A 250 3.51 0.38 8.44
C GLN A 250 2.20 1.10 8.19
N GLN A 251 2.12 2.43 8.27
CA GLN A 251 0.90 3.21 8.06
C GLN A 251 1.13 4.33 7.04
N TYR A 252 0.08 5.00 6.57
CA TYR A 252 0.21 6.12 5.60
C TYR A 252 -0.02 7.51 6.18
N GLY A 253 -0.50 7.59 7.42
CA GLY A 253 -0.77 8.85 8.11
C GLY A 253 0.21 9.18 9.22
N GLY A 254 -0.17 10.19 10.00
CA GLY A 254 0.60 10.67 11.14
C GLY A 254 0.76 9.62 12.25
N PHE A 255 1.97 9.50 12.76
CA PHE A 255 2.32 8.65 13.89
C PHE A 255 2.55 9.51 15.13
N THR A 256 1.80 9.27 16.20
CA THR A 256 1.93 10.07 17.43
C THR A 256 2.42 9.21 18.58
N VAL A 257 3.46 9.68 19.27
CA VAL A 257 3.87 9.20 20.59
C VAL A 257 3.23 10.11 21.64
N PRO A 258 2.14 9.68 22.30
CA PRO A 258 1.46 10.49 23.30
C PRO A 258 2.28 10.56 24.61
N SER A 259 2.22 11.69 25.32
CA SER A 259 2.73 11.85 26.69
C SER A 259 4.15 11.30 26.94
N VAL A 260 5.10 11.70 26.09
CA VAL A 260 6.46 11.17 26.09
C VAL A 260 7.24 11.48 27.38
N ASP A 261 6.85 12.54 28.07
CA ASP A 261 7.35 12.90 29.40
C ASP A 261 7.03 11.84 30.46
N LEU A 262 5.82 11.26 30.40
CA LEU A 262 5.42 10.16 31.28
C LEU A 262 6.11 8.84 30.90
N ILE A 263 6.24 8.57 29.60
CA ILE A 263 6.90 7.35 29.09
C ILE A 263 8.38 7.31 29.50
N LEU A 264 9.08 8.45 29.40
CA LEU A 264 10.52 8.51 29.65
C LEU A 264 10.88 8.61 31.14
N GLU A 265 9.96 9.11 31.98
CA GLU A 265 10.21 9.33 33.40
C GLU A 265 10.72 8.07 34.16
N PRO A 266 10.09 6.88 34.03
CA PRO A 266 10.57 5.67 34.70
C PRO A 266 12.01 5.31 34.33
N TYR A 267 12.40 5.52 33.07
CA TYR A 267 13.74 5.23 32.60
C TYR A 267 14.76 6.28 33.06
N ALA A 268 14.35 7.54 33.17
CA ALA A 268 15.16 8.59 33.78
C ALA A 268 15.44 8.31 35.26
N GLU A 269 14.45 7.82 36.02
CA GLU A 269 14.67 7.40 37.41
C GLU A 269 15.61 6.19 37.49
N LYS A 270 15.48 5.20 36.60
CA LYS A 270 16.43 4.06 36.50
C LYS A 270 17.86 4.54 36.23
N SER A 271 18.06 5.46 35.28
CA SER A 271 19.37 6.08 34.99
C SER A 271 19.90 6.85 36.21
N TYR A 272 19.08 7.67 36.86
CA TYR A 272 19.47 8.45 38.02
C TYR A 272 20.00 7.58 39.16
N GLN A 273 19.27 6.51 39.50
CA GLN A 273 19.68 5.56 40.53
C GLN A 273 20.95 4.78 40.15
N LYS A 274 21.10 4.42 38.87
CA LYS A 274 22.32 3.80 38.34
C LYS A 274 23.53 4.72 38.51
N TYR A 275 23.40 6.00 38.21
CA TYR A 275 24.47 6.99 38.36
C TYR A 275 24.81 7.26 39.83
N ILE A 276 23.83 7.41 40.71
CA ILE A 276 24.08 7.55 42.16
C ILE A 276 24.91 6.37 42.67
N LYS A 277 24.49 5.13 42.37
CA LYS A 277 25.22 3.92 42.79
C LYS A 277 26.64 3.91 42.26
N LYS A 278 26.83 4.28 40.99
CA LYS A 278 28.16 4.41 40.38
C LYS A 278 29.03 5.41 41.13
N TYR A 279 28.52 6.59 41.45
CA TYR A 279 29.30 7.64 42.11
C TYR A 279 29.60 7.34 43.59
N LEU A 280 28.65 6.77 44.32
CA LEU A 280 28.88 6.28 45.67
C LEU A 280 29.96 5.19 45.71
N ALA A 281 29.96 4.26 44.76
CA ALA A 281 30.99 3.23 44.64
C ALA A 281 32.39 3.80 44.33
N LEU A 282 32.47 5.02 43.81
CA LEU A 282 33.71 5.76 43.57
C LEU A 282 34.13 6.62 44.78
N GLY A 283 33.40 6.55 45.90
CA GLY A 283 33.69 7.32 47.12
C GLY A 283 33.25 8.78 47.08
N ILE A 284 32.41 9.17 46.12
CA ILE A 284 31.82 10.52 46.06
C ILE A 284 30.73 10.63 47.12
N SER A 285 30.64 11.80 47.78
CA SER A 285 29.59 12.04 48.78
C SER A 285 28.20 11.95 48.17
N GLU A 286 27.21 11.54 48.96
CA GLU A 286 25.84 11.33 48.47
C GLU A 286 25.22 12.58 47.82
N GLU A 287 25.48 13.75 48.39
CA GLU A 287 25.00 15.03 47.86
C GLU A 287 25.57 15.31 46.46
N VAL A 288 26.90 15.21 46.31
CA VAL A 288 27.58 15.42 45.03
C VAL A 288 27.20 14.34 44.01
N ALA A 289 27.02 13.09 44.46
CA ALA A 289 26.57 11.98 43.62
C ALA A 289 25.17 12.24 43.05
N LYS A 290 24.24 12.71 43.89
CA LYS A 290 22.88 13.08 43.47
C LYS A 290 22.87 14.26 42.50
N GLU A 291 23.72 15.25 42.73
CA GLU A 291 23.85 16.41 41.84
C GLU A 291 24.40 15.98 40.47
N GLN A 292 25.49 15.21 40.45
CA GLN A 292 26.11 14.77 39.21
C GLN A 292 25.21 13.81 38.42
N ALA A 293 24.54 12.87 39.10
CA ALA A 293 23.56 11.99 38.47
C ALA A 293 22.42 12.77 37.80
N TYR A 294 21.98 13.89 38.39
CA TYR A 294 20.95 14.73 37.79
C TYR A 294 21.46 15.44 36.53
N LYS A 295 22.72 15.92 36.54
CA LYS A 295 23.37 16.50 35.34
C LYS A 295 23.50 15.48 34.22
N ASP A 296 23.88 14.24 34.55
CA ASP A 296 24.01 13.18 33.54
C ASP A 296 22.67 12.83 32.92
N VAL A 297 21.60 12.66 33.72
CA VAL A 297 20.23 12.42 33.20
C VAL A 297 19.74 13.60 32.36
N THR A 298 20.05 14.83 32.76
CA THR A 298 19.73 16.03 31.95
C THR A 298 20.43 15.97 30.59
N GLN A 299 21.69 15.53 30.56
CA GLN A 299 22.44 15.36 29.32
C GLN A 299 21.88 14.20 28.48
N GLU A 300 21.47 13.08 29.09
CA GLU A 300 20.81 11.96 28.39
C GLU A 300 19.51 12.42 27.73
N PHE A 301 18.65 13.19 28.42
CA PHE A 301 17.46 13.78 27.81
C PHE A 301 17.80 14.67 26.61
N ARG A 302 18.76 15.58 26.78
CA ARG A 302 19.20 16.49 25.71
C ARG A 302 19.69 15.71 24.48
N GLN A 303 20.54 14.71 24.69
CA GLN A 303 21.10 13.88 23.62
C GLN A 303 20.04 12.99 22.97
N GLY A 304 19.15 12.40 23.76
CA GLY A 304 18.06 11.55 23.27
C GLY A 304 17.08 12.31 22.38
N PHE A 305 16.59 13.47 22.81
CA PHE A 305 15.72 14.31 21.98
C PHE A 305 16.43 14.83 20.74
N GLN A 306 17.71 15.22 20.85
CA GLN A 306 18.51 15.59 19.69
C GLN A 306 18.66 14.41 18.71
N GLY A 307 18.89 13.20 19.22
CA GLY A 307 18.96 11.97 18.46
C GLY A 307 17.67 11.70 17.69
N TRP A 308 16.50 11.89 18.31
CA TRP A 308 15.21 11.81 17.63
C TRP A 308 15.04 12.86 16.53
N GLU A 309 15.41 14.13 16.77
CA GLU A 309 15.36 15.15 15.72
C GLU A 309 16.23 14.79 14.52
N TYR A 310 17.42 14.22 14.74
CA TYR A 310 18.23 13.71 13.63
C TYR A 310 17.55 12.52 12.94
N LYS A 311 17.18 11.50 13.71
CA LYS A 311 16.68 10.22 13.20
C LYS A 311 15.40 10.43 12.37
N PHE A 312 14.45 11.21 12.88
CA PHE A 312 13.15 11.44 12.26
C PHE A 312 13.17 12.36 11.03
N ASN A 313 14.27 13.10 10.80
CA ASN A 313 14.41 13.97 9.62
C ASN A 313 15.45 13.46 8.59
N THR A 314 16.16 12.37 8.88
CA THR A 314 17.22 11.85 8.00
C THR A 314 16.98 10.43 7.53
N VAL A 315 16.25 9.61 8.29
CA VAL A 315 15.93 8.24 7.91
C VAL A 315 14.61 8.24 7.14
N ALA A 316 14.69 7.94 5.84
CA ALA A 316 13.50 7.74 5.00
C ALA A 316 12.78 6.44 5.40
N SER A 317 11.46 6.47 5.38
CA SER A 317 10.62 5.29 5.55
C SER A 317 10.75 4.34 4.35
N SER A 318 10.27 3.10 4.50
CA SER A 318 10.14 2.17 3.37
C SER A 318 9.20 2.68 2.27
N ARG A 319 8.37 3.68 2.58
CA ARG A 319 7.46 4.36 1.64
C ARG A 319 8.15 5.48 0.88
N GLY A 320 9.44 5.73 1.10
CA GLY A 320 10.19 6.76 0.39
C GLY A 320 9.81 8.19 0.77
N ASP A 321 9.20 8.38 1.93
CA ASP A 321 8.93 9.68 2.55
C ASP A 321 9.60 9.76 3.93
N TYR A 322 9.67 10.96 4.50
CA TYR A 322 9.97 11.12 5.92
C TYR A 322 8.70 10.89 6.74
N PRO A 323 8.75 10.02 7.78
CA PRO A 323 7.56 9.69 8.55
C PRO A 323 7.02 10.91 9.32
N PHE A 324 5.71 11.09 9.28
CA PHE A 324 5.03 12.21 9.93
C PHE A 324 4.87 11.95 11.41
N ILE A 325 5.88 12.33 12.19
CA ILE A 325 5.93 11.99 13.62
C ILE A 325 5.48 13.19 14.46
N THR A 326 4.62 12.92 15.44
CA THR A 326 4.22 13.88 16.48
C THR A 326 4.59 13.31 17.85
N VAL A 327 5.09 14.16 18.74
CA VAL A 327 5.26 13.85 20.15
C VAL A 327 4.42 14.83 20.95
N SER A 328 3.76 14.34 22.00
CA SER A 328 3.09 15.22 22.97
C SER A 328 3.72 15.07 24.35
N ALA A 329 3.66 16.14 25.14
CA ALA A 329 4.16 16.22 26.50
C ALA A 329 3.47 17.37 27.25
N GLY A 330 3.64 17.49 28.56
CA GLY A 330 3.23 18.66 29.34
C GLY A 330 2.36 18.35 30.55
N THR A 331 1.79 17.14 30.63
CA THR A 331 0.96 16.70 31.76
C THR A 331 1.78 16.09 32.91
N GLY A 332 3.06 15.80 32.70
CA GLY A 332 3.93 15.24 33.72
C GLY A 332 4.32 16.25 34.82
N THR A 333 3.91 15.99 36.07
CA THR A 333 4.15 16.91 37.20
C THR A 333 5.42 16.62 38.01
N LYS A 334 5.94 15.40 37.90
CA LYS A 334 7.13 14.94 38.61
C LYS A 334 8.42 15.48 37.98
N ARG A 335 9.52 15.42 38.74
CA ARG A 335 10.80 16.07 38.36
C ARG A 335 11.33 15.65 37.00
N PHE A 336 11.28 14.36 36.66
CA PHE A 336 11.85 13.86 35.41
C PHE A 336 10.91 14.01 34.23
N ALA A 337 9.59 13.95 34.44
CA ALA A 337 8.63 14.29 33.39
C ALA A 337 8.71 15.78 33.02
N LYS A 338 8.84 16.68 34.02
CA LYS A 338 9.13 18.10 33.79
C LYS A 338 10.45 18.30 33.05
N LEU A 339 11.51 17.60 33.47
CA LEU A 339 12.82 17.67 32.83
C LEU A 339 12.77 17.19 31.37
N ALA A 340 12.03 16.13 31.08
CA ALA A 340 11.83 15.63 29.72
C ALA A 340 11.21 16.71 28.83
N THR A 341 10.11 17.31 29.28
CA THR A 341 9.40 18.37 28.54
C THR A 341 10.28 19.60 28.31
N ILE A 342 10.95 20.09 29.35
CA ILE A 342 11.86 21.24 29.27
C ILE A 342 13.02 20.94 28.30
N SER A 343 13.61 19.74 28.38
CA SER A 343 14.72 19.34 27.51
C SER A 343 14.29 19.25 26.05
N MET A 344 13.14 18.64 25.77
CA MET A 344 12.56 18.56 24.43
C MET A 344 12.36 19.95 23.80
N LEU A 345 11.77 20.88 24.55
CA LEU A 345 11.53 22.25 24.08
C LEU A 345 12.84 23.02 23.87
N ASN A 346 13.82 22.86 24.76
CA ASN A 346 15.13 23.49 24.63
C ASN A 346 15.90 22.97 23.41
N VAL A 347 15.88 21.66 23.16
CA VAL A 347 16.49 21.05 21.97
C VAL A 347 15.85 21.59 20.69
N ARG A 348 14.51 21.64 20.61
CA ARG A 348 13.80 22.22 19.46
C ARG A 348 14.17 23.70 19.25
N ARG A 349 14.20 24.49 20.33
CA ARG A 349 14.54 25.92 20.29
C ARG A 349 15.95 26.16 19.75
N GLU A 350 16.89 25.29 20.09
CA GLU A 350 18.26 25.39 19.60
C GLU A 350 18.38 25.09 18.11
N GLY A 351 17.52 24.22 17.56
CA GLY A 351 17.61 23.75 16.18
C GLY A 351 18.84 22.85 15.95
N GLN A 352 18.96 22.36 14.72
CA GLN A 352 19.98 21.37 14.33
C GLN A 352 20.88 21.86 13.19
N GLY A 353 22.09 21.31 13.10
CA GLY A 353 23.07 21.66 12.06
C GLY A 353 24.35 22.30 12.61
N LYS A 354 25.12 22.94 11.73
CA LYS A 354 26.40 23.56 12.08
C LYS A 354 26.18 24.72 13.06
N ALA A 355 27.14 24.95 13.97
CA ALA A 355 27.05 26.04 14.96
C ALA A 355 26.83 27.42 14.32
N SER A 356 27.39 27.67 13.14
CA SER A 356 27.23 28.92 12.39
C SER A 356 25.88 29.06 11.65
N CYS A 357 25.11 27.97 11.52
CA CYS A 357 23.85 27.96 10.79
C CYS A 357 22.98 26.80 11.29
N LYS A 358 22.41 26.96 12.49
CA LYS A 358 21.38 26.06 12.99
C LYS A 358 20.06 26.32 12.27
N LYS A 359 19.32 25.25 11.99
CA LYS A 359 18.04 25.28 11.28
C LYS A 359 16.94 24.64 12.12
N PRO A 360 15.70 25.13 12.02
CA PRO A 360 14.55 24.39 12.55
C PRO A 360 14.42 23.05 11.81
N VAL A 361 13.97 22.03 12.53
CA VAL A 361 13.63 20.72 11.98
C VAL A 361 12.12 20.59 11.78
N LEU A 362 11.71 19.73 10.85
CA LEU A 362 10.29 19.49 10.54
C LEU A 362 9.64 18.54 11.57
N PHE A 363 10.36 17.48 11.93
CA PHE A 363 9.87 16.45 12.84
C PHE A 363 10.75 16.29 14.10
N PRO A 364 10.19 15.76 15.20
CA PRO A 364 8.77 15.51 15.40
C PRO A 364 7.99 16.83 15.53
N LYS A 365 6.69 16.84 15.20
CA LYS A 365 5.80 17.91 15.67
C LYS A 365 5.71 17.82 17.19
N ILE A 366 5.71 18.96 17.88
CA ILE A 366 5.60 19.00 19.33
C ILE A 366 4.22 19.56 19.67
N VAL A 367 3.45 18.81 20.45
CA VAL A 367 2.16 19.23 21.01
C VAL A 367 2.31 19.32 22.52
N PHE A 368 2.31 20.54 23.06
CA PHE A 368 2.29 20.75 24.50
C PHE A 368 0.84 20.67 24.99
N LEU A 369 0.56 19.74 25.89
CA LEU A 369 -0.74 19.58 26.53
C LEU A 369 -0.78 20.47 27.77
N TYR A 370 -1.74 21.39 27.78
CA TYR A 370 -1.98 22.31 28.90
C TYR A 370 -3.25 21.89 29.63
N ASP A 371 -3.16 21.78 30.95
CA ASP A 371 -4.28 21.60 31.88
C ASP A 371 -4.18 22.71 32.91
N GLU A 372 -5.26 23.46 33.12
CA GLU A 372 -5.31 24.57 34.08
C GLU A 372 -5.13 24.12 35.54
N ASN A 373 -5.35 22.83 35.82
CA ASN A 373 -5.29 22.26 37.16
C ASN A 373 -3.93 21.63 37.50
N LEU A 374 -2.99 21.58 36.54
CA LEU A 374 -1.63 21.07 36.69
C LEU A 374 -0.60 22.21 36.78
#